data_AF-A0A6I9ND20-F1
#
_entry.id   AF-A0A6I9ND20-F1
#
_cell.length_a   1.000
_cell.length_b   1.000
_cell.length_c   1.000
_cell.angle_alpha   90.00
_cell.angle_beta   90.00
_cell.angle_gamma   90.00
#
_symmetry.space_group_name_H-M   'P 1'
#
loop_
_entity.id
_entity.type
_entity.pdbx_description
1 polymer ?
#
loop_
_entity_poly.entity_id
_entity_poly.type
_entity_poly.pdbx_seq_one_letter_code
_entity_poly.pdbx_strand_id
1 'polypeptide(L)'
;FVPFKCKCISTVSLFLAAHGEQIEVGTVAPDPPSAASLPTAEYHEEELTLPPAPVTLDFKGPGLFGPDTGVGMPTCLLCVCIGGSVYCDDTGLDQIPLLPKDTTHFYGRFNNIRHVKNTDFNYLNQLQSIDLTGNQISGMDEDVFLSLPQLHQLLLADNNLQSMPELPITMKYIDVHNNRLISNGVHSEGFKDMSQLEFLYLSDNKLDYIPVPLPLGLRVLHLQNNNIQTLYEDSFCNSHDRHFTRRNLEDIRLDGNPLNIQLFPQAYVCLLRLPVGSH
;
A
#
# COMPACT_ATOMS: atom_id res chain seq x y z
N PHE A 1 -35.30 29.13 20.23
CA PHE A 1 -35.16 27.95 21.09
C PHE A 1 -33.86 27.22 20.75
N VAL A 2 -32.80 27.48 21.51
CA VAL A 2 -31.50 26.76 21.48
C VAL A 2 -30.84 27.01 22.86
N PRO A 3 -30.14 26.06 23.52
CA PRO A 3 -30.31 24.61 23.57
C PRO A 3 -30.62 24.11 24.99
N PHE A 4 -30.67 22.78 25.19
CA PHE A 4 -30.59 22.06 26.47
C PHE A 4 -29.59 20.90 26.28
N LYS A 5 -28.87 20.35 27.27
CA LYS A 5 -28.40 20.79 28.61
C LYS A 5 -27.63 19.60 29.20
N CYS A 6 -26.45 19.79 29.83
CA CYS A 6 -25.90 19.03 30.98
C CYS A 6 -24.37 19.26 31.14
N LYS A 7 -23.79 19.27 32.34
CA LYS A 7 -24.34 19.55 33.69
C LYS A 7 -23.22 20.03 34.63
N CYS A 8 -23.52 20.97 35.51
CA CYS A 8 -22.56 21.65 36.40
C CYS A 8 -22.10 20.79 37.60
N ILE A 9 -20.94 21.15 38.17
CA ILE A 9 -20.54 21.20 39.61
C ILE A 9 -19.02 21.49 39.63
N SER A 10 -18.40 22.34 40.46
CA SER A 10 -18.79 23.44 41.40
C SER A 10 -17.43 24.14 41.82
N THR A 11 -17.22 25.17 42.64
CA THR A 11 -17.98 25.94 43.67
C THR A 11 -17.27 27.29 43.94
N VAL A 12 -18.02 28.39 44.23
CA VAL A 12 -17.64 29.62 45.02
C VAL A 12 -16.32 30.37 44.69
N SER A 13 -16.20 31.67 44.37
CA SER A 13 -16.97 32.95 44.56
C SER A 13 -16.58 33.84 45.76
N LEU A 14 -16.05 35.04 45.48
CA LEU A 14 -16.19 36.37 46.15
C LEU A 14 -15.36 37.39 45.29
N PHE A 15 -15.73 38.61 44.88
CA PHE A 15 -16.45 39.77 45.46
C PHE A 15 -15.75 40.35 46.71
N LEU A 16 -15.43 41.66 46.86
CA LEU A 16 -15.79 42.94 46.20
C LEU A 16 -14.49 43.78 45.91
N ALA A 17 -14.33 44.71 44.96
CA ALA A 17 -15.08 45.90 44.47
C ALA A 17 -14.97 47.19 45.34
N ALA A 18 -14.24 48.23 44.85
CA ALA A 18 -14.41 49.65 45.20
C ALA A 18 -13.62 50.63 44.27
N HIS A 19 -14.11 51.88 44.20
CA HIS A 19 -13.71 53.01 43.33
C HIS A 19 -12.45 53.80 43.78
N GLY A 20 -11.89 54.63 42.90
CA GLY A 20 -10.92 55.71 43.22
C GLY A 20 -10.46 56.53 42.00
N GLU A 21 -10.32 57.86 42.14
CA GLU A 21 -9.95 58.81 41.06
C GLU A 21 -8.47 59.26 41.10
N GLN A 22 -8.04 60.02 40.08
CA GLN A 22 -6.68 60.56 39.90
C GLN A 22 -6.36 61.76 40.80
N ILE A 23 -5.09 61.92 41.23
CA ILE A 23 -4.39 63.21 41.42
C ILE A 23 -2.89 63.02 41.11
N GLU A 24 -2.24 64.01 40.47
CA GLU A 24 -0.78 64.08 40.29
C GLU A 24 -0.08 64.74 41.50
N VAL A 25 1.09 64.24 41.91
CA VAL A 25 2.14 65.04 42.58
C VAL A 25 3.51 64.52 42.13
N GLY A 26 4.38 65.42 41.68
CA GLY A 26 5.78 65.11 41.35
C GLY A 26 6.78 65.79 42.29
N THR A 27 7.89 65.12 42.58
CA THR A 27 9.08 65.69 43.25
C THR A 27 10.35 64.99 42.78
N VAL A 28 11.47 65.72 42.76
CA VAL A 28 12.77 65.30 42.19
C VAL A 28 13.70 64.70 43.26
N ALA A 29 14.68 63.90 42.82
CA ALA A 29 15.57 63.08 43.65
C ALA A 29 16.67 63.84 44.42
N PRO A 30 17.28 63.19 45.44
CA PRO A 30 18.61 63.51 45.96
C PRO A 30 19.73 62.68 45.28
N ASP A 31 20.92 63.28 45.17
CA ASP A 31 22.12 62.70 44.53
C ASP A 31 23.09 62.00 45.53
N PRO A 32 24.13 61.26 45.07
CA PRO A 32 24.76 60.17 45.84
C PRO A 32 26.02 60.53 46.66
N PRO A 33 26.45 59.63 47.59
CA PRO A 33 27.77 59.67 48.21
C PRO A 33 28.88 59.04 47.34
N SER A 34 30.14 59.41 47.62
CA SER A 34 31.33 59.17 46.77
C SER A 34 32.07 57.84 47.06
N ALA A 35 33.05 57.52 46.20
CA ALA A 35 33.71 56.22 46.08
C ALA A 35 34.99 56.02 46.93
N ALA A 36 35.19 54.76 47.35
CA ALA A 36 36.46 54.12 47.72
C ALA A 36 36.24 52.59 47.67
N SER A 37 37.19 51.71 47.30
CA SER A 37 38.51 51.87 46.68
C SER A 37 38.92 50.55 46.00
N LEU A 38 39.70 50.60 44.91
CA LEU A 38 40.21 49.42 44.20
C LEU A 38 41.17 48.55 45.04
N PRO A 39 41.31 47.27 44.68
CA PRO A 39 42.54 46.82 44.02
C PRO A 39 42.29 46.19 42.64
N THR A 40 43.32 46.20 41.81
CA THR A 40 43.33 45.65 40.44
C THR A 40 43.60 44.14 40.41
N ALA A 41 42.89 43.43 39.53
CA ALA A 41 43.27 42.12 39.01
C ALA A 41 43.20 42.19 37.47
N GLU A 42 44.16 41.54 36.79
CA GLU A 42 44.32 41.62 35.34
C GLU A 42 43.68 40.44 34.59
N TYR A 43 43.22 40.73 33.35
CA TYR A 43 42.83 39.85 32.25
C TYR A 43 42.18 38.48 32.54
N HIS A 44 40.96 38.30 32.02
CA HIS A 44 40.79 37.67 30.71
C HIS A 44 39.39 37.92 30.14
N GLU A 45 39.31 38.23 28.85
CA GLU A 45 38.05 38.26 28.10
C GLU A 45 37.80 36.86 27.50
N GLU A 46 36.78 36.14 27.99
CA GLU A 46 36.22 35.02 27.24
C GLU A 46 35.16 35.56 26.28
N GLU A 47 35.53 35.66 25.00
CA GLU A 47 34.57 35.91 23.92
C GLU A 47 33.60 34.73 23.84
N LEU A 48 32.37 34.93 24.36
CA LEU A 48 31.34 33.89 24.42
C LEU A 48 30.84 33.56 23.01
N THR A 49 31.57 32.66 22.34
CA THR A 49 31.23 32.19 21.00
C THR A 49 29.81 31.62 21.00
N LEU A 50 28.95 32.27 20.23
CA LEU A 50 27.60 31.77 19.94
C LEU A 50 27.73 30.35 19.38
N PRO A 51 26.89 29.38 19.82
CA PRO A 51 26.87 28.07 19.21
C PRO A 51 26.61 28.22 17.71
N PRO A 52 27.26 27.43 16.84
CA PRO A 52 27.05 27.54 15.41
C PRO A 52 25.57 27.40 15.09
N ALA A 53 25.08 28.26 14.19
CA ALA A 53 23.70 28.21 13.74
C ALA A 53 23.31 26.77 13.35
N PRO A 54 22.08 26.30 13.67
CA PRO A 54 21.68 24.92 13.44
C PRO A 54 21.97 24.57 11.99
N VAL A 55 22.78 23.53 11.78
CA VAL A 55 23.32 23.17 10.46
C VAL A 55 22.14 23.00 9.51
N THR A 56 22.03 23.92 8.54
CA THR A 56 21.09 23.76 7.44
C THR A 56 21.54 22.54 6.67
N LEU A 57 20.84 21.42 6.88
CA LEU A 57 21.08 20.18 6.13
C LEU A 57 21.01 20.52 4.65
N ASP A 58 22.14 20.42 3.94
CA ASP A 58 22.18 20.65 2.51
C ASP A 58 21.54 19.42 1.83
N PHE A 59 20.25 19.51 1.57
CA PHE A 59 19.41 18.44 1.01
C PHE A 59 19.78 18.03 -0.43
N LYS A 60 20.94 18.47 -0.96
CA LYS A 60 21.49 18.09 -2.27
C LYS A 60 22.33 16.81 -2.27
N GLY A 61 22.33 16.03 -1.19
CA GLY A 61 22.89 14.68 -1.17
C GLY A 61 22.03 13.69 -1.96
N PRO A 62 22.50 13.12 -3.09
CA PRO A 62 21.71 12.16 -3.85
C PRO A 62 21.56 10.83 -3.09
N GLY A 63 20.32 10.39 -2.89
CA GLY A 63 20.00 9.01 -2.54
C GLY A 63 19.69 8.68 -1.07
N LEU A 64 19.59 9.65 -0.15
CA LEU A 64 19.17 9.35 1.23
C LEU A 64 17.64 9.22 1.40
N PHE A 65 16.85 9.97 0.62
CA PHE A 65 15.38 10.03 0.78
C PHE A 65 14.59 9.59 -0.48
N GLY A 66 15.24 8.88 -1.41
CA GLY A 66 14.66 8.56 -2.72
C GLY A 66 14.65 9.74 -3.69
N PRO A 67 13.95 9.63 -4.83
CA PRO A 67 13.76 10.73 -5.77
C PRO A 67 12.72 11.74 -5.25
N ASP A 68 12.79 12.97 -5.74
CA ASP A 68 11.74 13.97 -5.50
C ASP A 68 10.44 13.56 -6.19
N THR A 69 9.35 13.49 -5.43
CA THR A 69 8.02 13.52 -6.03
C THR A 69 7.75 14.92 -6.59
N GLY A 70 6.93 15.03 -7.63
CA GLY A 70 6.57 16.31 -8.25
C GLY A 70 5.83 17.31 -7.34
N VAL A 71 5.58 16.93 -6.07
CA VAL A 71 5.00 17.75 -5.01
C VAL A 71 6.09 18.54 -4.24
N GLY A 72 7.38 18.28 -4.51
CA GLY A 72 8.50 18.95 -3.84
C GLY A 72 8.93 18.29 -2.52
N MET A 73 8.62 17.01 -2.33
CA MET A 73 9.11 16.19 -1.21
C MET A 73 9.65 14.84 -1.73
N PRO A 74 10.76 14.34 -1.19
CA PRO A 74 11.26 13.00 -1.52
C PRO A 74 10.30 11.89 -1.06
N THR A 75 10.26 10.79 -1.81
CA THR A 75 9.35 9.67 -1.53
C THR A 75 9.56 9.07 -0.13
N CYS A 76 10.79 8.99 0.37
CA CYS A 76 11.08 8.47 1.72
C CYS A 76 10.92 9.50 2.86
N LEU A 77 10.25 10.63 2.58
CA LEU A 77 9.72 11.55 3.58
C LEU A 77 8.19 11.48 3.66
N LEU A 78 7.53 11.22 2.52
CA LEU A 78 6.09 10.94 2.43
C LEU A 78 5.74 9.51 2.88
N CYS A 79 6.66 8.57 2.62
CA CYS A 79 6.57 7.15 2.92
C CYS A 79 7.78 6.70 3.75
N VAL A 80 7.70 5.52 4.37
CA VAL A 80 8.82 4.93 5.11
C VAL A 80 9.64 4.01 4.20
N CYS A 81 10.93 4.28 4.02
CA CYS A 81 11.84 3.43 3.24
C CYS A 81 12.82 2.69 4.15
N ILE A 82 12.79 1.35 4.16
CA ILE A 82 13.66 0.50 4.98
C ILE A 82 14.11 -0.72 4.16
N GLY A 83 15.42 -0.92 4.02
CA GLY A 83 15.98 -2.16 3.44
C GLY A 83 15.51 -2.47 2.01
N GLY A 84 15.36 -1.46 1.15
CA GLY A 84 14.80 -1.62 -0.19
C GLY A 84 13.28 -1.87 -0.23
N SER A 85 12.58 -1.75 0.90
CA SER A 85 11.12 -1.76 0.97
C SER A 85 10.59 -0.33 1.17
N VAL A 86 9.51 0.03 0.47
CA VAL A 86 8.85 1.34 0.55
C VAL A 86 7.41 1.16 1.04
N TYR A 87 7.07 1.78 2.16
CA TYR A 87 5.77 1.68 2.84
C TYR A 87 5.04 3.03 2.80
N CYS A 88 4.00 3.10 1.97
CA CYS A 88 3.12 4.25 1.74
C CYS A 88 1.65 3.96 2.15
N ASP A 89 1.41 2.98 3.02
CA ASP A 89 0.05 2.57 3.42
C ASP A 89 -0.72 3.72 4.11
N ASP A 90 -2.01 3.90 3.78
CA ASP A 90 -2.91 4.90 4.39
C ASP A 90 -2.36 6.35 4.37
N THR A 91 -1.62 6.72 3.31
CA THR A 91 -1.07 8.07 3.11
C THR A 91 -1.96 8.98 2.24
N GLY A 92 -3.08 8.45 1.74
CA GLY A 92 -4.07 9.17 0.93
C GLY A 92 -3.74 9.35 -0.55
N LEU A 93 -2.70 8.66 -1.07
CA LEU A 93 -2.17 8.83 -2.43
C LEU A 93 -3.22 8.64 -3.54
N ASP A 94 -3.36 9.62 -4.45
CA ASP A 94 -4.15 9.46 -5.69
C ASP A 94 -3.36 8.74 -6.82
N GLN A 95 -2.02 8.71 -6.72
CA GLN A 95 -1.09 8.18 -7.72
C GLN A 95 0.17 7.63 -7.03
N ILE A 96 0.87 6.70 -7.69
CA ILE A 96 2.12 6.12 -7.18
C ILE A 96 3.24 7.19 -7.19
N PRO A 97 3.96 7.40 -6.07
CA PRO A 97 5.11 8.31 -6.03
C PRO A 97 6.32 7.71 -6.76
N LEU A 98 7.26 8.54 -7.22
CA LEU A 98 8.48 8.04 -7.87
C LEU A 98 9.28 7.16 -6.88
N LEU A 99 9.50 5.89 -7.20
CA LEU A 99 10.15 4.96 -6.28
C LEU A 99 11.70 5.00 -6.42
N PRO A 100 12.45 4.79 -5.32
CA PRO A 100 13.89 4.52 -5.38
C PRO A 100 14.23 3.35 -6.32
N LYS A 101 15.35 3.44 -7.06
CA LYS A 101 15.72 2.44 -8.08
C LYS A 101 16.12 1.06 -7.51
N ASP A 102 16.42 1.04 -6.23
CA ASP A 102 16.73 -0.10 -5.37
C ASP A 102 15.48 -0.66 -4.64
N THR A 103 14.27 -0.18 -4.97
CA THR A 103 13.03 -0.73 -4.42
C THR A 103 12.82 -2.16 -4.88
N THR A 104 12.79 -3.07 -3.91
CA THR A 104 12.48 -4.50 -4.06
C THR A 104 11.04 -4.81 -3.67
N HIS A 105 10.46 -4.05 -2.73
CA HIS A 105 9.10 -4.25 -2.25
C HIS A 105 8.40 -2.89 -2.13
N PHE A 106 7.19 -2.77 -2.71
CA PHE A 106 6.37 -1.57 -2.60
C PHE A 106 5.02 -1.91 -1.98
N TYR A 107 4.69 -1.22 -0.89
CA TYR A 107 3.41 -1.32 -0.18
C TYR A 107 2.71 0.05 -0.23
N GLY A 108 1.58 0.13 -0.91
CA GLY A 108 0.80 1.35 -1.12
C GLY A 108 -0.68 1.12 -0.84
N ARG A 109 -1.02 0.36 0.21
CA ARG A 109 -2.39 -0.05 0.50
C ARG A 109 -3.27 1.07 1.03
N PHE A 110 -4.58 0.88 0.93
CA PHE A 110 -5.58 1.77 1.54
C PHE A 110 -5.44 3.24 1.09
N ASN A 111 -5.06 3.44 -0.17
CA ASN A 111 -4.88 4.74 -0.80
C ASN A 111 -6.01 5.02 -1.83
N ASN A 112 -5.94 6.17 -2.50
CA ASN A 112 -6.92 6.61 -3.49
C ASN A 112 -6.50 6.30 -4.95
N ILE A 113 -5.53 5.41 -5.17
CA ILE A 113 -4.93 5.20 -6.50
C ILE A 113 -5.97 4.64 -7.46
N ARG A 114 -6.15 5.27 -8.63
CA ARG A 114 -7.18 4.91 -9.64
C ARG A 114 -6.63 4.30 -10.93
N HIS A 115 -5.38 4.59 -11.25
CA HIS A 115 -4.72 4.10 -12.45
C HIS A 115 -3.24 3.86 -12.18
N VAL A 116 -2.71 2.75 -12.69
CA VAL A 116 -1.28 2.42 -12.67
C VAL A 116 -0.74 2.60 -14.08
N LYS A 117 0.43 3.23 -14.24
CA LYS A 117 0.99 3.56 -15.56
C LYS A 117 2.36 2.94 -15.78
N ASN A 118 2.74 2.77 -17.04
CA ASN A 118 4.09 2.35 -17.48
C ASN A 118 5.21 3.26 -16.93
N THR A 119 4.90 4.49 -16.50
CA THR A 119 5.85 5.39 -15.84
C THR A 119 6.18 5.03 -14.41
N ASP A 120 5.32 4.31 -13.71
CA ASP A 120 5.30 4.30 -12.24
C ASP A 120 6.31 3.29 -11.66
N PHE A 121 6.57 2.20 -12.39
CA PHE A 121 7.58 1.18 -12.05
C PHE A 121 8.79 1.19 -12.98
N ASN A 122 8.95 2.24 -13.78
CA ASN A 122 9.96 2.28 -14.84
C ASN A 122 11.39 2.21 -14.28
N TYR A 123 12.22 1.33 -14.85
CA TYR A 123 13.60 1.01 -14.42
C TYR A 123 13.77 0.34 -13.04
N LEU A 124 12.69 -0.12 -12.39
CA LEU A 124 12.76 -0.80 -11.09
C LEU A 124 13.12 -2.29 -11.21
N ASN A 125 14.29 -2.56 -11.80
CA ASN A 125 14.75 -3.91 -12.20
C ASN A 125 14.91 -4.92 -11.03
N GLN A 126 14.83 -4.47 -9.78
CA GLN A 126 14.93 -5.29 -8.57
C GLN A 126 13.58 -5.52 -7.87
N LEU A 127 12.48 -4.97 -8.39
CA LEU A 127 11.15 -5.05 -7.79
C LEU A 127 10.61 -6.49 -7.83
N GLN A 128 10.31 -7.03 -6.65
CA GLN A 128 9.90 -8.42 -6.41
C GLN A 128 8.44 -8.55 -5.98
N SER A 129 7.94 -7.59 -5.19
CA SER A 129 6.57 -7.55 -4.69
C SER A 129 5.96 -6.17 -4.82
N ILE A 130 4.70 -6.11 -5.28
CA ILE A 130 3.85 -4.92 -5.31
C ILE A 130 2.56 -5.22 -4.56
N ASP A 131 2.24 -4.40 -3.56
CA ASP A 131 1.01 -4.46 -2.78
C ASP A 131 0.24 -3.13 -2.90
N LEU A 132 -0.88 -3.17 -3.62
CA LEU A 132 -1.79 -2.07 -3.88
C LEU A 132 -3.22 -2.40 -3.39
N THR A 133 -3.32 -3.29 -2.39
CA THR A 133 -4.59 -3.74 -1.81
C THR A 133 -5.42 -2.57 -1.26
N GLY A 134 -6.74 -2.60 -1.45
CA GLY A 134 -7.65 -1.61 -0.89
C GLY A 134 -7.56 -0.23 -1.54
N ASN A 135 -7.33 -0.17 -2.85
CA ASN A 135 -7.26 1.07 -3.63
C ASN A 135 -8.53 1.27 -4.49
N GLN A 136 -8.51 2.26 -5.38
CA GLN A 136 -9.60 2.57 -6.30
C GLN A 136 -9.30 2.16 -7.75
N ILE A 137 -8.31 1.29 -7.99
CA ILE A 137 -7.74 1.03 -9.32
C ILE A 137 -8.81 0.41 -10.23
N SER A 138 -9.11 1.09 -11.34
CA SER A 138 -10.10 0.65 -12.34
C SER A 138 -9.52 0.35 -13.71
N GLY A 139 -8.25 0.68 -13.93
CA GLY A 139 -7.51 0.48 -15.17
C GLY A 139 -6.01 0.60 -14.95
N MET A 140 -5.23 -0.02 -15.83
CA MET A 140 -3.77 -0.01 -15.81
C MET A 140 -3.27 -0.02 -17.27
N ASP A 141 -2.07 0.50 -17.52
CA ASP A 141 -1.43 0.33 -18.83
C ASP A 141 -1.10 -1.16 -19.07
N GLU A 142 -1.22 -1.62 -20.32
CA GLU A 142 -1.19 -3.05 -20.69
C GLU A 142 0.15 -3.74 -20.36
N ASP A 143 1.27 -3.08 -20.67
CA ASP A 143 2.64 -3.59 -20.51
C ASP A 143 3.24 -3.39 -19.10
N VAL A 144 2.49 -2.82 -18.15
CA VAL A 144 3.06 -2.14 -16.96
C VAL A 144 3.95 -3.01 -16.07
N PHE A 145 3.69 -4.32 -16.04
CA PHE A 145 4.47 -5.29 -15.26
C PHE A 145 5.43 -6.14 -16.12
N LEU A 146 5.34 -6.10 -17.46
CA LEU A 146 6.22 -6.87 -18.36
C LEU A 146 7.69 -6.44 -18.25
N SER A 147 7.94 -5.17 -17.94
CA SER A 147 9.30 -4.60 -17.81
C SER A 147 10.03 -4.97 -16.51
N LEU A 148 9.42 -5.77 -15.62
CA LEU A 148 9.93 -6.09 -14.28
C LEU A 148 10.45 -7.54 -14.20
N PRO A 149 11.72 -7.81 -14.56
CA PRO A 149 12.26 -9.16 -14.72
C PRO A 149 12.43 -9.96 -13.41
N GLN A 150 12.08 -9.36 -12.28
CA GLN A 150 12.15 -9.96 -10.94
C GLN A 150 10.82 -9.91 -10.18
N LEU A 151 9.71 -9.48 -10.80
CA LEU A 151 8.41 -9.45 -10.13
C LEU A 151 7.89 -10.88 -9.96
N HIS A 152 7.61 -11.27 -8.72
CA HIS A 152 7.07 -12.60 -8.37
C HIS A 152 5.74 -12.50 -7.60
N GLN A 153 5.42 -11.35 -6.99
CA GLN A 153 4.22 -11.15 -6.18
C GLN A 153 3.49 -9.85 -6.54
N LEU A 154 2.18 -9.95 -6.74
CA LEU A 154 1.30 -8.83 -7.06
C LEU A 154 -0.01 -8.96 -6.29
N LEU A 155 -0.30 -7.98 -5.44
CA LEU A 155 -1.52 -7.87 -4.65
C LEU A 155 -2.30 -6.63 -5.12
N LEU A 156 -3.45 -6.86 -5.73
CA LEU A 156 -4.41 -5.86 -6.22
C LEU A 156 -5.82 -6.17 -5.68
N ALA A 157 -5.92 -6.87 -4.56
CA ALA A 157 -7.19 -7.17 -3.90
C ALA A 157 -7.94 -5.90 -3.47
N ASP A 158 -9.25 -6.00 -3.24
CA ASP A 158 -10.11 -4.87 -2.82
C ASP A 158 -9.98 -3.64 -3.75
N ASN A 159 -10.19 -3.83 -5.06
CA ASN A 159 -10.07 -2.79 -6.09
C ASN A 159 -11.26 -2.82 -7.07
N ASN A 160 -11.17 -2.10 -8.20
CA ASN A 160 -12.25 -1.95 -9.19
C ASN A 160 -11.89 -2.49 -10.58
N LEU A 161 -10.90 -3.39 -10.67
CA LEU A 161 -10.38 -3.90 -11.93
C LEU A 161 -11.45 -4.70 -12.69
N GLN A 162 -11.58 -4.45 -14.00
CA GLN A 162 -12.45 -5.20 -14.90
C GLN A 162 -11.64 -6.15 -15.82
N SER A 163 -10.36 -5.88 -16.00
CA SER A 163 -9.42 -6.70 -16.76
C SER A 163 -8.08 -6.83 -16.02
N MET A 164 -7.38 -7.92 -16.31
CA MET A 164 -5.98 -8.13 -15.95
C MET A 164 -5.06 -7.42 -16.94
N PRO A 165 -3.88 -6.94 -16.51
CA PRO A 165 -2.80 -6.50 -17.41
C PRO A 165 -2.00 -7.73 -17.90
N GLU A 166 -1.04 -7.52 -18.80
CA GLU A 166 -0.04 -8.57 -19.04
C GLU A 166 0.93 -8.68 -17.83
N LEU A 167 1.31 -9.91 -17.50
CA LEU A 167 2.10 -10.24 -16.32
C LEU A 167 3.32 -11.09 -16.71
N PRO A 168 4.49 -10.87 -16.09
CA PRO A 168 5.70 -11.61 -16.44
C PRO A 168 5.63 -13.08 -16.03
N ILE A 169 6.27 -13.97 -16.78
CA ILE A 169 6.28 -15.43 -16.52
C ILE A 169 6.92 -15.83 -15.18
N THR A 170 7.53 -14.88 -14.46
CA THR A 170 8.14 -15.03 -13.14
C THR A 170 7.12 -15.06 -11.99
N MET A 171 5.85 -14.73 -12.22
CA MET A 171 4.84 -14.67 -11.16
C MET A 171 4.70 -15.97 -10.36
N LYS A 172 4.64 -15.83 -9.02
CA LYS A 172 4.48 -16.89 -8.01
C LYS A 172 3.19 -16.75 -7.20
N TYR A 173 2.81 -15.51 -6.93
CA TYR A 173 1.63 -15.16 -6.12
C TYR A 173 0.88 -14.03 -6.81
N ILE A 174 -0.35 -14.30 -7.25
CA ILE A 174 -1.27 -13.32 -7.83
C ILE A 174 -2.52 -13.28 -6.96
N ASP A 175 -2.82 -12.10 -6.42
CA ASP A 175 -4.06 -11.86 -5.70
C ASP A 175 -4.79 -10.64 -6.24
N VAL A 176 -5.98 -10.89 -6.77
CA VAL A 176 -6.90 -9.92 -7.36
C VAL A 176 -8.34 -10.15 -6.85
N HIS A 177 -8.50 -10.71 -5.64
CA HIS A 177 -9.82 -10.97 -5.09
C HIS A 177 -10.60 -9.67 -4.78
N ASN A 178 -11.92 -9.77 -4.62
CA ASN A 178 -12.83 -8.65 -4.38
C ASN A 178 -12.62 -7.49 -5.39
N ASN A 179 -12.83 -7.81 -6.66
CA ASN A 179 -12.67 -6.90 -7.79
C ASN A 179 -13.91 -6.99 -8.71
N ARG A 180 -13.77 -6.62 -9.98
CA ARG A 180 -14.88 -6.62 -10.96
C ARG A 180 -14.50 -7.35 -12.24
N LEU A 181 -13.50 -8.24 -12.18
CA LEU A 181 -12.92 -8.93 -13.34
C LEU A 181 -14.00 -9.75 -14.04
N ILE A 182 -14.20 -9.44 -15.33
CA ILE A 182 -15.10 -10.15 -16.22
C ILE A 182 -14.31 -11.13 -17.07
N SER A 183 -14.96 -12.23 -17.49
CA SER A 183 -14.30 -13.32 -18.22
C SER A 183 -13.58 -12.92 -19.52
N ASN A 184 -13.98 -11.83 -20.19
CA ASN A 184 -13.29 -11.30 -21.37
C ASN A 184 -12.17 -10.29 -21.03
N GLY A 185 -12.03 -9.92 -19.77
CA GLY A 185 -10.92 -9.12 -19.23
C GLY A 185 -9.77 -9.97 -18.68
N VAL A 186 -9.89 -11.30 -18.71
CA VAL A 186 -8.81 -12.23 -18.38
C VAL A 186 -8.46 -13.01 -19.65
N HIS A 187 -7.23 -12.87 -20.14
CA HIS A 187 -6.78 -13.64 -21.31
C HIS A 187 -6.81 -15.15 -20.98
N SER A 188 -7.40 -15.96 -21.86
CA SER A 188 -7.66 -17.39 -21.59
C SER A 188 -6.39 -18.15 -21.20
N GLU A 189 -5.33 -17.99 -22.01
CA GLU A 189 -4.02 -18.58 -21.75
C GLU A 189 -3.12 -17.71 -20.86
N GLY A 190 -3.63 -16.65 -20.23
CA GLY A 190 -2.84 -15.62 -19.52
C GLY A 190 -1.96 -16.12 -18.37
N PHE A 191 -2.22 -17.30 -17.81
CA PHE A 191 -1.41 -17.92 -16.75
C PHE A 191 -0.60 -19.14 -17.21
N LYS A 192 -0.72 -19.54 -18.48
CA LYS A 192 -0.22 -20.82 -19.05
C LYS A 192 1.27 -21.05 -18.82
N ASP A 193 2.09 -20.06 -19.16
CA ASP A 193 3.55 -20.15 -19.15
C ASP A 193 4.18 -19.75 -17.80
N MET A 194 3.36 -19.36 -16.81
CA MET A 194 3.79 -19.02 -15.45
C MET A 194 4.10 -20.30 -14.64
N SER A 195 5.14 -21.02 -15.05
CA SER A 195 5.56 -22.29 -14.44
C SER A 195 5.87 -22.20 -12.93
N GLN A 196 6.09 -21.00 -12.42
CA GLN A 196 6.39 -20.70 -11.02
C GLN A 196 5.15 -20.30 -10.19
N LEU A 197 3.97 -20.14 -10.81
CA LEU A 197 2.75 -19.69 -10.13
C LEU A 197 2.26 -20.76 -9.17
N GLU A 198 2.36 -20.51 -7.86
CA GLU A 198 1.87 -21.38 -6.79
C GLU A 198 0.49 -20.95 -6.28
N PHE A 199 0.20 -19.64 -6.26
CA PHE A 199 -1.01 -19.08 -5.65
C PHE A 199 -1.74 -18.13 -6.61
N LEU A 200 -3.03 -18.37 -6.83
CA LEU A 200 -3.91 -17.55 -7.66
C LEU A 200 -5.27 -17.32 -6.98
N TYR A 201 -5.50 -16.08 -6.54
CA TYR A 201 -6.74 -15.65 -5.90
C TYR A 201 -7.53 -14.74 -6.85
N LEU A 202 -8.68 -15.26 -7.30
CA LEU A 202 -9.60 -14.66 -8.26
C LEU A 202 -11.05 -14.63 -7.69
N SER A 203 -11.22 -14.79 -6.38
CA SER A 203 -12.54 -14.84 -5.76
C SER A 203 -13.24 -13.48 -5.75
N ASP A 204 -14.56 -13.49 -5.55
CA ASP A 204 -15.36 -12.26 -5.37
C ASP A 204 -15.21 -11.34 -6.59
N ASN A 205 -15.47 -11.91 -7.77
CA ASN A 205 -15.28 -11.32 -9.09
C ASN A 205 -16.47 -11.73 -10.00
N LYS A 206 -16.33 -11.61 -11.33
CA LYS A 206 -17.40 -11.86 -12.33
C LYS A 206 -16.94 -12.76 -13.47
N LEU A 207 -16.19 -13.81 -13.12
CA LEU A 207 -15.74 -14.82 -14.07
C LEU A 207 -16.87 -15.84 -14.32
N ASP A 208 -17.16 -16.11 -15.59
CA ASP A 208 -18.15 -17.10 -16.05
C ASP A 208 -17.52 -18.48 -16.31
N TYR A 209 -16.18 -18.53 -16.38
CA TYR A 209 -15.38 -19.73 -16.63
C TYR A 209 -14.01 -19.66 -15.92
N ILE A 210 -13.34 -20.81 -15.79
CA ILE A 210 -11.98 -20.90 -15.23
C ILE A 210 -10.96 -20.55 -16.34
N PRO A 211 -10.03 -19.60 -16.15
CA PRO A 211 -9.01 -19.29 -17.15
C PRO A 211 -8.07 -20.48 -17.34
N VAL A 212 -8.07 -21.07 -18.55
CA VAL A 212 -7.39 -22.33 -18.87
C VAL A 212 -6.52 -22.19 -20.13
N PRO A 213 -5.33 -22.83 -20.15
CA PRO A 213 -4.83 -23.81 -19.19
C PRO A 213 -4.16 -23.19 -17.95
N LEU A 214 -4.49 -23.74 -16.77
CA LEU A 214 -3.85 -23.38 -15.49
C LEU A 214 -2.44 -23.99 -15.38
N PRO A 215 -1.41 -23.26 -14.89
CA PRO A 215 -0.02 -23.72 -14.85
C PRO A 215 0.20 -24.91 -13.91
N LEU A 216 1.12 -25.81 -14.28
CA LEU A 216 1.40 -27.05 -13.54
C LEU A 216 2.01 -26.82 -12.13
N GLY A 217 2.58 -25.65 -11.88
CA GLY A 217 3.06 -25.24 -10.55
C GLY A 217 1.95 -24.95 -9.54
N LEU A 218 0.72 -24.68 -10.00
CA LEU A 218 -0.35 -24.11 -9.17
C LEU A 218 -0.77 -25.02 -8.02
N ARG A 219 -0.86 -24.43 -6.82
CA ARG A 219 -1.16 -25.09 -5.55
C ARG A 219 -2.45 -24.63 -4.90
N VAL A 220 -2.73 -23.33 -4.97
CA VAL A 220 -3.95 -22.72 -4.43
C VAL A 220 -4.67 -21.97 -5.54
N LEU A 221 -5.95 -22.30 -5.75
CA LEU A 221 -6.83 -21.62 -6.70
C LEU A 221 -8.15 -21.25 -6.02
N HIS A 222 -8.32 -19.95 -5.75
CA HIS A 222 -9.54 -19.43 -5.12
C HIS A 222 -10.39 -18.70 -6.15
N LEU A 223 -11.56 -19.27 -6.46
CA LEU A 223 -12.53 -18.77 -7.45
C LEU A 223 -13.93 -18.64 -6.84
N GLN A 224 -14.07 -18.70 -5.50
CA GLN A 224 -15.36 -18.57 -4.84
C GLN A 224 -16.04 -17.23 -5.15
N ASN A 225 -17.37 -17.18 -5.04
CA ASN A 225 -18.20 -15.99 -5.34
C ASN A 225 -17.94 -15.39 -6.73
N ASN A 226 -17.90 -16.23 -7.76
CA ASN A 226 -17.91 -15.86 -9.18
C ASN A 226 -19.21 -16.38 -9.85
N ASN A 227 -19.31 -16.30 -11.18
CA ASN A 227 -20.48 -16.70 -11.97
C ASN A 227 -20.22 -17.98 -12.81
N ILE A 228 -19.26 -18.82 -12.39
CA ILE A 228 -18.86 -20.04 -13.11
C ILE A 228 -20.02 -21.04 -13.13
N GLN A 229 -20.38 -21.54 -14.32
CA GLN A 229 -21.51 -22.45 -14.53
C GLN A 229 -21.11 -23.83 -15.07
N THR A 230 -19.95 -23.93 -15.73
CA THR A 230 -19.50 -25.13 -16.44
C THR A 230 -18.05 -25.44 -16.08
N LEU A 231 -17.71 -26.73 -15.98
CA LEU A 231 -16.33 -27.21 -16.03
C LEU A 231 -16.13 -28.09 -17.27
N TYR A 232 -14.91 -28.10 -17.80
CA TYR A 232 -14.47 -28.92 -18.93
C TYR A 232 -13.45 -29.98 -18.48
N GLU A 233 -13.24 -31.03 -19.28
CA GLU A 233 -12.32 -32.14 -18.96
C GLU A 233 -10.87 -31.65 -18.73
N ASP A 234 -10.49 -30.56 -19.40
CA ASP A 234 -9.19 -29.89 -19.29
C ASP A 234 -9.14 -28.74 -18.26
N SER A 235 -10.22 -28.50 -17.49
CA SER A 235 -10.25 -27.38 -16.53
C SER A 235 -9.24 -27.52 -15.39
N PHE A 236 -9.03 -28.75 -14.88
CA PHE A 236 -7.91 -29.03 -13.97
C PHE A 236 -7.00 -30.16 -14.48
N CYS A 237 -7.46 -31.00 -15.40
CA CYS A 237 -6.73 -32.19 -15.87
C CYS A 237 -6.12 -32.02 -17.25
N ASN A 238 -5.26 -32.96 -17.66
CA ASN A 238 -4.75 -33.02 -19.03
C ASN A 238 -5.62 -33.97 -19.85
N SER A 239 -6.47 -33.44 -20.72
CA SER A 239 -7.34 -34.21 -21.62
C SER A 239 -6.59 -35.19 -22.55
N HIS A 240 -5.28 -35.00 -22.73
CA HIS A 240 -4.43 -35.85 -23.58
C HIS A 240 -3.72 -36.97 -22.80
N ASP A 241 -3.72 -36.95 -21.46
CA ASP A 241 -3.06 -37.97 -20.63
C ASP A 241 -3.98 -38.48 -19.50
N ARG A 242 -4.52 -39.68 -19.70
CA ARG A 242 -5.41 -40.37 -18.73
C ARG A 242 -4.70 -40.89 -17.48
N HIS A 243 -3.37 -40.82 -17.42
CA HIS A 243 -2.57 -41.15 -16.24
C HIS A 243 -2.06 -39.90 -15.52
N PHE A 244 -2.35 -38.71 -16.05
CA PHE A 244 -1.99 -37.44 -15.42
C PHE A 244 -2.60 -37.33 -14.02
N THR A 245 -1.76 -37.00 -13.04
CA THR A 245 -2.18 -36.75 -11.65
C THR A 245 -1.64 -35.39 -11.23
N ARG A 246 -2.52 -34.41 -10.98
CA ARG A 246 -2.11 -33.04 -10.60
C ARG A 246 -1.83 -32.98 -9.11
N ARG A 247 -0.60 -33.34 -8.73
CA ARG A 247 -0.20 -33.48 -7.32
C ARG A 247 -0.05 -32.16 -6.57
N ASN A 248 0.29 -31.08 -7.28
CA ASN A 248 0.61 -29.79 -6.69
C ASN A 248 -0.63 -29.02 -6.22
N LEU A 249 -1.78 -29.21 -6.88
CA LEU A 249 -2.99 -28.44 -6.64
C LEU A 249 -3.71 -28.97 -5.38
N GLU A 250 -3.51 -28.26 -4.26
CA GLU A 250 -3.80 -28.70 -2.89
C GLU A 250 -5.10 -28.11 -2.31
N ASP A 251 -5.49 -26.91 -2.74
CA ASP A 251 -6.71 -26.19 -2.35
C ASP A 251 -7.37 -25.54 -3.58
N ILE A 252 -8.64 -25.86 -3.82
CA ILE A 252 -9.46 -25.31 -4.91
C ILE A 252 -10.81 -24.93 -4.34
N ARG A 253 -11.22 -23.68 -4.54
CA ARG A 253 -12.49 -23.14 -4.07
C ARG A 253 -13.35 -22.64 -5.22
N LEU A 254 -14.58 -23.14 -5.28
CA LEU A 254 -15.62 -22.86 -6.26
C LEU A 254 -16.97 -22.57 -5.57
N ASP A 255 -17.01 -22.48 -4.24
CA ASP A 255 -18.20 -22.12 -3.48
C ASP A 255 -18.78 -20.75 -3.89
N GLY A 256 -20.10 -20.57 -3.71
CA GLY A 256 -20.79 -19.35 -4.16
C GLY A 256 -20.97 -19.21 -5.68
N ASN A 257 -20.40 -20.10 -6.50
CA ASN A 257 -20.66 -20.14 -7.95
C ASN A 257 -21.97 -20.90 -8.27
N PRO A 258 -22.67 -20.55 -9.37
CA PRO A 258 -23.82 -21.29 -9.91
C PRO A 258 -23.42 -22.59 -10.63
N LEU A 259 -22.51 -23.36 -10.03
CA LEU A 259 -21.92 -24.59 -10.56
C LEU A 259 -22.29 -25.79 -9.67
N ASN A 260 -22.87 -26.83 -10.25
CA ASN A 260 -22.97 -28.14 -9.58
C ASN A 260 -21.78 -29.01 -9.99
N ILE A 261 -20.79 -29.12 -9.10
CA ILE A 261 -19.56 -29.89 -9.37
C ILE A 261 -19.81 -31.38 -9.66
N GLN A 262 -20.89 -31.97 -9.12
CA GLN A 262 -21.19 -33.40 -9.28
C GLN A 262 -21.52 -33.79 -10.74
N LEU A 263 -21.89 -32.81 -11.58
CA LEU A 263 -22.17 -33.03 -13.00
C LEU A 263 -20.89 -33.13 -13.87
N PHE A 264 -19.72 -32.75 -13.34
CA PHE A 264 -18.48 -32.61 -14.10
C PHE A 264 -17.30 -33.46 -13.56
N PRO A 265 -17.48 -34.75 -13.22
CA PRO A 265 -16.45 -35.55 -12.53
C PRO A 265 -15.14 -35.68 -13.30
N GLN A 266 -15.15 -35.62 -14.63
CA GLN A 266 -13.94 -35.72 -15.46
C GLN A 266 -13.04 -34.48 -15.35
N ALA A 267 -13.58 -33.31 -15.00
CA ALA A 267 -12.80 -32.09 -14.85
C ALA A 267 -11.77 -32.16 -13.71
N TYR A 268 -12.01 -33.01 -12.70
CA TYR A 268 -11.21 -33.13 -11.48
C TYR A 268 -10.73 -34.57 -11.18
N VAL A 269 -10.91 -35.53 -12.08
CA VAL A 269 -10.53 -36.95 -11.87
C VAL A 269 -9.03 -37.17 -11.62
N CYS A 270 -8.18 -36.25 -12.07
CA CYS A 270 -6.73 -36.26 -11.88
C CYS A 270 -6.26 -35.66 -10.54
N LEU A 271 -7.17 -35.09 -9.72
CA LEU A 271 -6.80 -34.39 -8.50
C LEU A 271 -6.66 -35.35 -7.31
N LEU A 272 -5.71 -35.07 -6.42
CA LEU A 272 -5.57 -35.79 -5.15
C LEU A 272 -6.57 -35.33 -4.07
N ARG A 273 -7.27 -34.22 -4.31
CA ARG A 273 -8.30 -33.63 -3.44
C ARG A 273 -9.43 -33.09 -4.30
N LEU A 274 -10.67 -33.22 -3.82
CA LEU A 274 -11.84 -32.67 -4.50
C LEU A 274 -11.92 -31.15 -4.30
N PRO A 275 -12.37 -30.38 -5.30
CA PRO A 275 -12.67 -28.96 -5.12
C PRO A 275 -13.75 -28.74 -4.06
N VAL A 276 -13.63 -27.67 -3.28
CA VAL A 276 -14.70 -27.18 -2.40
C VAL A 276 -15.70 -26.40 -3.26
N GLY A 277 -16.98 -26.74 -3.18
CA GLY A 277 -18.04 -26.08 -3.96
C GLY A 277 -19.44 -26.51 -3.51
N SER A 278 -20.45 -25.78 -3.99
CA SER A 278 -21.87 -26.04 -3.72
C SER A 278 -22.31 -27.43 -4.21
N HIS A 279 -23.40 -27.94 -3.64
CA HIS A 279 -24.07 -29.19 -4.06
C HIS A 279 -25.46 -28.89 -4.62
#